data_AF-A0A3P1C331-F1
#
_entry.id   AF-A0A3P1C331-F1
#
_cell.length_a   1.000
_cell.length_b   1.000
_cell.length_c   1.000
_cell.angle_alpha   90.00
_cell.angle_beta   90.00
_cell.angle_gamma   90.00
#
_symmetry.space_group_name_H-M   'P 1'
#
loop_
_entity.id
_entity.type
_entity.pdbx_description
1 polymer ?
#
loop_
_entity_poly.entity_id
_entity_poly.type
_entity_poly.pdbx_seq_one_letter_code
_entity_poly.pdbx_strand_id
1 'polypeptide(L)'
;MCNQQPSNPIAHYTGLLPRWGKAADEIYQNYHFLNLTLTQTDRLLIPPDALQKLVALKELLVHTLTGLLQDLPATTHRLSNETDQSLGRFNAHTITLQNINHQTDAIFKELLGQYPALQNWFDSIDDEYAS
;
A
#
# COMPACT_ATOMS: atom_id res chain seq x y z
N MET A 1 -33.91 -14.55 -30.96
CA MET A 1 -33.07 -15.34 -30.04
C MET A 1 -31.80 -14.55 -29.80
N CYS A 2 -31.70 -13.86 -28.67
CA CYS A 2 -30.50 -13.11 -28.32
C CYS A 2 -29.46 -14.09 -27.78
N ASN A 3 -28.39 -14.31 -28.55
CA ASN A 3 -27.19 -14.98 -28.06
C ASN A 3 -26.55 -14.05 -27.01
N GLN A 4 -26.90 -14.24 -25.73
CA GLN A 4 -26.10 -13.71 -24.64
C GLN A 4 -24.78 -14.50 -24.64
N GLN A 5 -23.77 -13.92 -25.29
CA GLN A 5 -22.39 -14.37 -25.14
C GLN A 5 -22.06 -14.38 -23.65
N PRO A 6 -21.59 -15.51 -23.08
CA PRO A 6 -21.15 -15.52 -21.69
C PRO A 6 -20.03 -14.50 -21.55
N SER A 7 -20.26 -13.44 -20.79
CA SER A 7 -19.23 -12.48 -20.40
C SER A 7 -18.08 -13.29 -19.80
N ASN A 8 -16.90 -13.23 -20.43
CA ASN A 8 -15.74 -13.98 -19.99
C ASN A 8 -15.54 -13.73 -18.49
N PRO A 9 -15.69 -14.74 -17.61
CA PRO A 9 -15.69 -14.55 -16.16
C PRO A 9 -14.34 -14.02 -15.65
N ILE A 10 -13.29 -14.14 -16.46
CA ILE A 10 -11.94 -13.66 -16.16
C ILE A 10 -11.76 -12.18 -16.54
N ALA A 11 -12.59 -11.63 -17.43
CA ALA A 11 -12.43 -10.27 -17.95
C ALA A 11 -12.49 -9.19 -16.85
N HIS A 12 -13.24 -9.45 -15.77
CA HIS A 12 -13.33 -8.55 -14.61
C HIS A 12 -12.06 -8.57 -13.76
N TYR A 13 -11.35 -9.71 -13.70
CA TYR A 13 -10.07 -9.84 -13.00
C TYR A 13 -8.91 -9.20 -13.76
N THR A 14 -8.99 -9.12 -15.10
CA THR A 14 -7.93 -8.54 -15.95
C THR A 14 -7.60 -7.08 -15.60
N GLY A 15 -8.58 -6.30 -15.12
CA GLY A 15 -8.36 -4.93 -14.65
C GLY A 15 -8.11 -4.80 -13.15
N LEU A 16 -8.63 -5.73 -12.35
CA LEU A 16 -8.53 -5.68 -10.89
C LEU A 16 -7.18 -6.19 -10.40
N LEU A 17 -6.68 -7.32 -10.94
CA LEU A 17 -5.39 -7.90 -10.52
C LEU A 17 -4.22 -6.92 -10.68
N PRO A 18 -4.05 -6.22 -11.82
CA PRO A 18 -2.98 -5.23 -11.94
C PRO A 18 -3.12 -4.06 -10.96
N ARG A 19 -4.35 -3.60 -10.68
CA ARG A 19 -4.59 -2.48 -9.75
C ARG A 19 -4.28 -2.86 -8.31
N TRP A 20 -4.70 -4.05 -7.90
CA TRP A 20 -4.39 -4.58 -6.58
C TRP A 20 -2.89 -4.81 -6.42
N GLY A 21 -2.24 -5.42 -7.42
CA GLY A 21 -0.79 -5.63 -7.42
C GLY A 21 -0.03 -4.33 -7.25
N LYS A 22 -0.38 -3.31 -8.05
CA LYS A 22 0.22 -1.97 -7.93
C LYS A 22 0.01 -1.37 -6.54
N ALA A 23 -1.20 -1.44 -5.98
CA ALA A 23 -1.50 -0.86 -4.68
C ALA A 23 -0.76 -1.61 -3.54
N ALA A 24 -0.57 -2.92 -3.67
CA ALA A 24 0.21 -3.73 -2.74
C ALA A 24 1.71 -3.41 -2.82
N ASP A 25 2.26 -3.25 -4.02
CA ASP A 25 3.67 -2.85 -4.24
C ASP A 25 3.95 -1.47 -3.61
N GLU A 26 3.05 -0.50 -3.82
CA GLU A 26 3.12 0.83 -3.22
C GLU A 26 3.08 0.76 -1.68
N ILE A 27 2.22 -0.08 -1.08
CA ILE A 27 2.20 -0.27 0.38
C ILE A 27 3.53 -0.86 0.88
N TYR A 28 4.10 -1.81 0.15
CA TYR A 28 5.38 -2.41 0.52
C TYR A 28 6.52 -1.39 0.49
N GLN A 29 6.55 -0.54 -0.53
CA GLN A 29 7.51 0.57 -0.63
C GLN A 29 7.32 1.56 0.53
N ASN A 30 6.08 1.97 0.79
CA ASN A 30 5.72 2.86 1.90
C ASN A 30 6.16 2.30 3.26
N TYR A 31 5.96 1.01 3.49
CA TYR A 31 6.41 0.33 4.71
C TYR A 31 7.93 0.37 4.86
N HIS A 32 8.69 0.02 3.81
CA HIS A 32 10.15 0.04 3.85
C HIS A 32 10.69 1.43 4.09
N PHE A 33 10.10 2.40 3.41
CA PHE A 33 10.48 3.80 3.52
C PHE A 33 10.22 4.35 4.93
N LEU A 34 9.06 4.05 5.52
CA LEU A 34 8.78 4.39 6.93
C LEU A 34 9.75 3.70 7.89
N ASN A 35 10.06 2.43 7.64
CA ASN A 35 10.99 1.69 8.47
C ASN A 35 12.38 2.32 8.44
N LEU A 36 12.88 2.68 7.25
CA LEU A 36 14.15 3.35 7.09
C LEU A 36 14.16 4.71 7.81
N THR A 37 13.13 5.53 7.60
CA THR A 37 12.98 6.84 8.25
C THR A 37 13.02 6.73 9.77
N LEU A 38 12.27 5.76 10.33
CA LEU A 38 12.22 5.51 11.77
C LEU A 38 13.53 4.94 12.33
N THR A 39 14.33 4.24 11.54
CA THR A 39 15.67 3.78 11.99
C THR A 39 16.72 4.89 11.98
N GLN A 40 16.45 5.99 11.27
CA GLN A 40 17.39 7.10 11.08
C GLN A 40 16.96 8.35 11.86
N THR A 41 15.94 8.25 12.71
CA THR A 41 15.39 9.34 13.53
C THR A 41 16.45 10.09 14.33
N ASP A 42 17.44 9.37 14.88
CA ASP A 42 18.54 9.98 15.65
C ASP A 42 19.45 10.86 14.79
N ARG A 43 19.57 10.56 13.50
CA ARG A 43 20.35 11.36 12.54
C ARG A 43 19.55 12.50 11.92
N LEU A 44 18.23 12.30 11.78
CA LEU A 44 17.34 13.19 11.05
C LEU A 44 16.73 14.31 11.93
N LEU A 45 16.97 14.29 13.25
CA LEU A 45 16.48 15.28 14.21
C LEU A 45 14.96 15.57 14.04
N ILE A 46 14.20 14.51 13.76
CA ILE A 46 12.75 14.60 13.50
C ILE A 46 12.06 15.02 14.81
N PRO A 47 11.21 16.07 14.79
CA PRO A 47 10.50 16.49 16.00
C PRO A 47 9.58 15.39 16.55
N PRO A 48 9.35 15.35 17.88
CA PRO A 48 8.54 14.30 18.50
C PRO A 48 7.14 14.13 17.89
N ASP A 49 6.48 15.23 17.51
CA ASP A 49 5.15 15.20 16.90
C ASP A 49 5.16 14.55 15.51
N ALA A 50 6.20 14.84 14.71
CA ALA A 50 6.40 14.23 13.40
C ALA A 50 6.75 12.74 13.54
N LEU A 51 7.56 12.38 14.54
CA LEU A 51 7.87 10.99 14.86
C LEU A 51 6.61 10.20 15.25
N GLN A 52 5.73 10.76 16.08
CA GLN A 52 4.46 10.12 16.44
C GLN A 52 3.56 9.88 15.22
N LYS A 53 3.46 10.86 14.31
CA LYS A 53 2.72 10.69 13.04
C LYS A 53 3.28 9.54 12.20
N LEU A 54 4.61 9.43 12.08
CA LEU A 54 5.28 8.36 11.33
C LEU A 54 5.06 6.97 11.96
N VAL A 55 5.13 6.88 13.29
CA VAL A 55 4.87 5.62 14.01
C VAL A 55 3.41 5.19 13.84
N ALA A 56 2.45 6.10 14.03
CA ALA A 56 1.03 5.81 13.84
C ALA A 56 0.72 5.34 12.41
N LEU A 57 1.40 5.92 11.42
CA LEU A 57 1.25 5.51 10.02
C LEU A 57 1.82 4.11 9.77
N LYS A 58 2.98 3.78 10.36
CA LYS A 58 3.56 2.43 10.29
C LYS A 58 2.63 1.40 10.95
N GLU A 59 2.04 1.73 12.09
CA GLU A 59 1.06 0.86 12.75
C GLU A 59 -0.18 0.63 11.87
N LEU A 60 -0.73 1.69 11.27
CA LEU A 60 -1.86 1.60 10.34
C LEU A 60 -1.54 0.68 9.15
N LEU A 61 -0.36 0.82 8.55
CA LEU A 61 0.10 -0.03 7.45
C LEU A 61 0.20 -1.50 7.87
N VAL A 62 0.84 -1.78 9.00
CA VAL A 62 1.01 -3.15 9.51
C VAL A 62 -0.34 -3.77 9.86
N HIS A 63 -1.23 -3.04 10.52
CA HIS A 63 -2.58 -3.52 10.85
C HIS A 63 -3.40 -3.81 9.60
N THR A 64 -3.31 -2.93 8.60
CA THR A 64 -4.02 -3.14 7.33
C THR A 64 -3.48 -4.37 6.60
N LEU A 65 -2.15 -4.50 6.46
CA LEU A 65 -1.55 -5.69 5.85
C LEU A 65 -1.96 -6.97 6.58
N THR A 66 -1.97 -6.94 7.91
CA THR A 66 -2.42 -8.07 8.73
C THR A 66 -3.89 -8.41 8.47
N GLY A 67 -4.77 -7.41 8.41
CA GLY A 67 -6.19 -7.60 8.10
C GLY A 67 -6.42 -8.16 6.69
N LEU A 68 -5.70 -7.64 5.70
CA LEU A 68 -5.76 -8.13 4.32
C LEU A 68 -5.30 -9.59 4.21
N LEU A 69 -4.24 -9.97 4.93
CA LEU A 69 -3.75 -11.35 4.98
C LEU A 69 -4.75 -12.30 5.64
N GLN A 70 -5.44 -11.86 6.69
CA GLN A 70 -6.48 -12.66 7.37
C GLN A 70 -7.73 -12.87 6.51
N ASP A 71 -8.04 -11.90 5.64
CA ASP A 71 -9.17 -11.97 4.71
C ASP A 71 -8.88 -12.81 3.45
N LEU A 72 -7.63 -13.22 3.22
CA LEU A 72 -7.32 -14.13 2.12
C LEU A 72 -7.97 -15.49 2.41
N PRO A 73 -8.76 -16.07 1.48
CA PRO A 73 -9.31 -17.39 1.67
C PRO A 73 -8.15 -18.37 1.91
N ALA A 74 -8.33 -19.30 2.86
CA ALA A 74 -7.40 -20.40 3.03
C ALA A 74 -7.17 -21.04 1.65
N THR A 75 -5.89 -21.18 1.27
CA THR A 75 -5.39 -21.58 -0.06
C THR A 75 -5.97 -22.89 -0.63
N THR A 76 -6.84 -23.55 0.12
CA THR A 76 -7.56 -24.80 -0.20
C THR A 76 -8.93 -24.59 -0.85
N HIS A 77 -9.55 -23.41 -0.79
CA HIS A 77 -10.82 -23.15 -1.48
C HIS A 77 -10.59 -22.74 -2.93
N ARG A 78 -10.63 -23.75 -3.81
CA ARG A 78 -10.64 -23.66 -5.28
C ARG A 78 -11.33 -22.39 -5.80
N LEU A 79 -10.58 -21.61 -6.59
CA LEU A 79 -11.03 -20.50 -7.46
C LEU A 79 -12.24 -20.80 -8.36
N SER A 80 -12.71 -22.06 -8.42
CA SER A 80 -13.83 -22.48 -9.26
C SER A 80 -15.22 -22.10 -8.72
N ASN A 81 -15.33 -21.64 -7.47
CA ASN A 81 -16.61 -21.26 -6.83
C ASN A 81 -16.68 -19.77 -6.45
N GLU A 82 -15.77 -18.94 -6.95
CA GLU A 82 -15.68 -17.53 -6.59
C GLU A 82 -16.75 -16.67 -7.30
N THR A 83 -17.95 -16.72 -6.73
CA THR A 83 -19.10 -15.83 -6.96
C THR A 83 -18.80 -14.41 -6.46
N ASP A 84 -19.34 -13.38 -7.14
CA ASP A 84 -19.33 -11.91 -6.91
C ASP A 84 -18.87 -11.34 -5.55
N GLN A 85 -19.07 -12.05 -4.44
CA GLN A 85 -18.54 -11.73 -3.12
C GLN A 85 -16.99 -11.72 -3.07
N SER A 86 -16.29 -12.62 -3.76
CA SER A 86 -14.82 -12.60 -3.82
C SER A 86 -14.32 -11.35 -4.55
N LEU A 87 -14.97 -11.01 -5.67
CA LEU A 87 -14.71 -9.81 -6.44
C LEU A 87 -14.95 -8.54 -5.60
N GLY A 88 -16.04 -8.52 -4.84
CA GLY A 88 -16.37 -7.43 -3.91
C GLY A 88 -15.31 -7.25 -2.82
N ARG A 89 -14.84 -8.35 -2.20
CA ARG A 89 -13.75 -8.33 -1.22
C ARG A 89 -12.44 -7.82 -1.84
N PHE A 90 -12.08 -8.33 -3.01
CA PHE A 90 -10.85 -7.93 -3.71
C PHE A 90 -10.85 -6.45 -4.11
N ASN A 91 -12.00 -5.94 -4.54
CA ASN A 91 -12.16 -4.52 -4.84
C ASN A 91 -12.09 -3.66 -3.56
N ALA A 92 -12.71 -4.09 -2.46
CA ALA A 92 -12.61 -3.40 -1.17
C ALA A 92 -11.17 -3.35 -0.67
N HIS A 93 -10.43 -4.46 -0.77
CA HIS A 93 -9.00 -4.52 -0.46
C HIS A 93 -8.21 -3.52 -1.30
N THR A 94 -8.45 -3.48 -2.62
CA THR A 94 -7.78 -2.54 -3.53
C THR A 94 -8.02 -1.09 -3.11
N ILE A 95 -9.25 -0.72 -2.77
CA ILE A 95 -9.61 0.64 -2.32
C ILE A 95 -8.92 0.97 -0.99
N THR A 96 -8.91 0.04 -0.04
CA THR A 96 -8.22 0.21 1.25
C THR A 96 -6.73 0.46 1.04
N LEU A 97 -6.07 -0.35 0.20
CA LEU A 97 -4.65 -0.17 -0.14
C LEU A 97 -4.39 1.22 -0.73
N GLN A 98 -5.19 1.64 -1.71
CA GLN A 98 -5.07 2.95 -2.35
C GLN A 98 -5.25 4.12 -1.38
N ASN A 99 -6.24 4.02 -0.48
CA ASN A 99 -6.50 5.06 0.51
C ASN A 99 -5.32 5.23 1.48
N ILE A 100 -4.70 4.12 1.88
CA ILE A 100 -3.54 4.16 2.78
C ILE A 100 -2.32 4.70 2.06
N ASN A 101 -2.09 4.33 0.79
CA ASN A 101 -1.03 4.95 -0.01
C ASN A 101 -1.23 6.46 -0.09
N HIS A 102 -2.44 6.92 -0.37
CA HIS A 102 -2.73 8.35 -0.44
C HIS A 102 -2.49 9.09 0.88
N GLN A 103 -2.90 8.50 2.01
CA GLN A 103 -2.63 9.08 3.33
C GLN A 103 -1.13 9.12 3.64
N THR A 104 -0.42 8.06 3.29
CA THR A 104 1.03 7.95 3.46
C THR A 104 1.75 9.03 2.66
N ASP A 105 1.43 9.15 1.37
CA ASP A 105 1.99 10.18 0.48
C ASP A 105 1.72 11.59 0.97
N ALA A 106 0.53 11.86 1.49
CA ALA A 106 0.16 13.17 2.02
C ALA A 106 0.98 13.54 3.25
N ILE A 107 1.13 12.62 4.20
CA ILE A 107 1.95 12.81 5.41
C ILE A 107 3.41 13.00 5.02
N PHE A 108 3.92 12.22 4.06
CA PHE A 108 5.29 12.39 3.60
C PHE A 108 5.53 13.72 2.92
N LYS A 109 4.65 14.15 2.01
CA LYS A 109 4.76 15.48 1.40
C LYS A 109 4.72 16.60 2.45
N GLU A 110 3.88 16.47 3.47
CA GLU A 110 3.84 17.41 4.59
C GLU A 110 5.19 17.44 5.33
N LEU A 111 5.75 16.27 5.69
CA LEU A 111 7.01 16.16 6.41
C LEU A 111 8.20 16.67 5.61
N LEU A 112 8.30 16.34 4.32
CA LEU A 112 9.35 16.84 3.44
C LEU A 112 9.30 18.36 3.30
N GLY A 113 8.09 18.93 3.19
CA GLY A 113 7.91 20.38 3.13
C GLY A 113 8.25 21.09 4.43
N GLN A 114 8.01 20.47 5.59
CA GLN A 114 8.32 21.04 6.90
C GLN A 114 9.79 20.85 7.30
N TYR A 115 10.46 19.81 6.78
CA TYR A 115 11.83 19.44 7.16
C TYR A 115 12.70 19.23 5.91
N PRO A 116 13.26 20.30 5.32
CA PRO A 116 14.09 20.21 4.11
C PRO A 116 15.34 19.34 4.27
N ALA A 117 15.88 19.22 5.48
CA ALA A 117 17.00 18.32 5.79
C ALA A 117 16.61 16.84 5.59
N LEU A 118 15.35 16.50 5.86
CA LEU A 118 14.79 15.18 5.60
C LEU A 118 14.73 14.92 4.09
N GLN A 119 14.26 15.91 3.33
CA GLN A 119 14.18 15.82 1.86
C GLN A 119 15.55 15.64 1.21
N ASN A 120 16.54 16.46 1.59
CA ASN A 120 17.90 16.32 1.06
C ASN A 120 18.53 14.96 1.40
N TRP A 121 18.23 14.43 2.59
CA TRP A 121 18.68 13.09 2.96
C TRP A 121 18.00 12.02 2.12
N PHE A 122 16.69 12.12 1.85
CA PHE A 122 16.00 11.20 0.96
C PHE A 122 16.57 11.21 -0.46
N ASP A 123 16.76 12.40 -1.02
CA ASP A 123 17.34 12.55 -2.36
C ASP A 123 18.74 11.93 -2.43
N SER A 124 19.51 11.98 -1.33
CA SER A 124 20.85 11.37 -1.26
C SER A 124 20.87 9.84 -1.19
N ILE A 125 19.78 9.21 -0.76
CA ILE A 125 19.68 7.74 -0.72
C ILE A 125 19.32 7.20 -2.10
N ASP A 126 18.43 7.87 -2.83
CA ASP A 126 18.05 7.46 -4.19
C ASP A 126 19.25 7.50 -5.15
N ASP A 127 20.17 8.46 -4.99
CA ASP A 127 21.42 8.54 -5.75
C ASP A 127 22.40 7.38 -5.44
N GLU A 128 22.41 6.86 -4.21
CA GLU A 128 23.32 5.80 -3.76
C GLU A 128 22.90 4.40 -4.27
N TYR A 129 21.61 4.19 -4.55
CA TYR A 129 21.08 2.95 -5.13
C TYR A 129 20.89 2.99 -6.65
N ALA A 130 21.12 4.15 -7.29
CA ALA A 130 21.05 4.34 -8.75
C ALA A 130 22.42 4.18 -9.46
N SER A 131 23.51 3.93 -8.72
CA SER A 131 24.89 3.75 -9.22
C SER A 131 25.34 2.29 -9.17
#